data_AF-A0A7S2N5P9-F1
#
_entry.id   AF-A0A7S2N5P9-F1
#
_cell.length_a   1.000
_cell.length_b   1.000
_cell.length_c   1.000
_cell.angle_alpha   90.00
_cell.angle_beta   90.00
_cell.angle_gamma   90.00
#
_symmetry.space_group_name_H-M   'P 1'
#
loop_
_entity.id
_entity.type
_entity.pdbx_description
1 polymer ?
#
loop_
_entity_poly.entity_id
_entity_poly.type
_entity_poly.pdbx_seq_one_letter_code
_entity_poly.pdbx_strand_id
1 'polypeptide(L)'
;CPPHPPPAAPPMPPIAVVAALACWARAAADSKCSSFTCQSPKSVSNGPDVPCFGQCNADTCCRYPKCDTFPHTTCEKRFPLWYNDVTAECKTGTCDEITCCHLPTCDTHNCSSPSKPVNRGDTVSCPTGKCDDNHCCEPLFCDSFTCPSGRPQSKGSGVACPDGKCDEDSCCGFVHCGGDMCTPPKSVPKNSGAPCPGGVCNANSCCKHPTCDTFTCKSPKVSKGSAVECLSGTCDDFVCCEYPTCGAGFACTSPKSARKGSSQVCESGICDTDSCCEFPRCETYHCNPPLVPKSKAVCHSGECDADTCCGPSCATVTCGKNSPIHKGMHLACEHGICSQETCCAAPGCDSLVCESDRPVNKGNSAACQGGICTFDDCCISAPACETFTCKPPTPVSKGSGVLCETGTCTPEICCLAPTCEKFSCTFPTPVHKGSGVLC
;
A
#
# COMPACT_ATOMS: atom_id res chain seq x y z
N CYS A 1 37.11 -35.83 42.16
CA CYS A 1 38.45 -36.46 42.19
C CYS A 1 39.12 -36.23 40.84
N PRO A 2 40.28 -35.55 40.79
CA PRO A 2 41.02 -35.39 39.54
C PRO A 2 41.74 -36.71 39.17
N PRO A 3 42.02 -36.97 37.88
CA PRO A 3 42.77 -38.16 37.49
C PRO A 3 44.28 -37.94 37.66
N HIS A 4 44.94 -38.99 38.14
CA HIS A 4 46.39 -39.10 38.34
C HIS A 4 47.17 -39.02 37.02
N PRO A 5 48.42 -38.49 37.04
CA PRO A 5 49.33 -38.58 35.90
C PRO A 5 49.97 -39.98 35.81
N PRO A 6 50.34 -40.45 34.60
CA PRO A 6 51.02 -41.73 34.41
C PRO A 6 52.51 -41.66 34.81
N PRO A 7 53.12 -42.80 35.21
CA PRO A 7 54.51 -42.84 35.66
C PRO A 7 55.50 -42.75 34.49
N ALA A 8 56.66 -42.15 34.79
CA ALA A 8 57.77 -41.90 33.87
C ALA A 8 58.40 -43.17 33.31
N ALA A 9 58.78 -43.12 32.04
CA ALA A 9 59.53 -44.16 31.34
C ALA A 9 60.99 -44.24 31.82
N PRO A 10 61.61 -45.43 31.87
CA PRO A 10 63.04 -45.58 32.17
C PRO A 10 63.92 -45.25 30.94
N PRO A 11 65.19 -44.85 31.16
CA PRO A 11 66.09 -44.45 30.08
C PRO A 11 66.62 -45.64 29.28
N MET A 12 66.69 -45.49 27.96
CA MET A 12 67.38 -46.40 27.05
C MET A 12 68.92 -46.23 27.14
N PRO A 13 69.71 -47.31 27.02
CA PRO A 13 71.14 -47.21 26.75
C PRO A 13 71.44 -47.08 25.24
N PRO A 14 72.62 -46.56 24.85
CA PRO A 14 72.87 -46.03 23.52
C PRO A 14 73.45 -47.05 22.52
N ILE A 15 73.12 -46.79 21.24
CA ILE A 15 73.97 -46.89 20.03
C ILE A 15 74.62 -48.26 19.76
N ALA A 16 74.03 -49.03 18.82
CA ALA A 16 74.75 -49.95 17.93
C ALA A 16 73.91 -50.48 16.75
N VAL A 17 73.10 -49.67 16.04
CA VAL A 17 72.36 -50.19 14.85
C VAL A 17 72.26 -49.17 13.70
N VAL A 18 73.38 -48.57 13.28
CA VAL A 18 73.41 -47.72 12.07
C VAL A 18 74.06 -48.41 10.86
N ALA A 19 74.66 -49.60 11.02
CA ALA A 19 75.32 -50.30 9.91
C ALA A 19 74.49 -51.42 9.24
N ALA A 20 73.39 -51.89 9.83
CA ALA A 20 72.60 -53.01 9.29
C ALA A 20 71.47 -52.61 8.32
N LEU A 21 71.07 -51.33 8.28
CA LEU A 21 69.96 -50.86 7.43
C LEU A 21 70.35 -50.57 5.97
N ALA A 22 71.64 -50.47 5.65
CA ALA A 22 72.08 -50.13 4.28
C ALA A 22 72.16 -51.33 3.32
N CYS A 23 72.24 -52.57 3.82
CA CYS A 23 72.33 -53.77 2.98
C CYS A 23 70.96 -54.37 2.61
N TRP A 24 69.90 -54.11 3.38
CA TRP A 24 68.54 -54.58 3.03
C TRP A 24 67.81 -53.66 2.04
N ALA A 25 68.23 -52.40 1.92
CA ALA A 25 67.57 -51.43 1.04
C ALA A 25 67.91 -51.60 -0.46
N ARG A 26 68.95 -52.35 -0.83
CA ARG A 26 69.40 -52.49 -2.24
C ARG A 26 68.91 -53.76 -2.95
N ALA A 27 68.31 -54.70 -2.22
CA ALA A 27 67.72 -55.92 -2.79
C ALA A 27 66.19 -55.83 -3.00
N ALA A 28 65.55 -54.75 -2.54
CA ALA A 28 64.09 -54.56 -2.65
C ALA A 28 63.67 -53.57 -3.76
N ALA A 29 64.61 -53.07 -4.58
CA ALA A 29 64.37 -51.93 -5.45
C ALA A 29 63.83 -52.25 -6.86
N ASP A 30 63.85 -53.50 -7.32
CA ASP A 30 63.50 -53.85 -8.73
C ASP A 30 62.42 -54.93 -8.88
N SER A 31 61.63 -55.20 -7.83
CA SER A 31 60.49 -56.11 -7.96
C SER A 31 59.33 -55.40 -8.66
N LYS A 32 59.12 -55.71 -9.95
CA LYS A 32 58.00 -55.24 -10.77
C LYS A 32 56.97 -56.36 -10.96
N CYS A 33 55.71 -55.99 -11.20
CA CYS A 33 54.62 -56.94 -11.45
C CYS A 33 54.72 -57.71 -12.79
N SER A 34 55.77 -57.52 -13.60
CA SER A 34 55.93 -58.12 -14.92
C SER A 34 55.98 -59.66 -14.94
N SER A 35 56.30 -60.31 -13.82
CA SER A 35 56.31 -61.77 -13.70
C SER A 35 55.11 -62.35 -12.93
N PHE A 36 54.15 -61.51 -12.54
CA PHE A 36 53.01 -61.93 -11.72
C PHE A 36 51.78 -62.21 -12.59
N THR A 37 51.31 -63.46 -12.59
CA THR A 37 50.09 -63.86 -13.32
C THR A 37 48.86 -63.63 -12.45
N CYS A 38 47.98 -62.73 -12.89
CA CYS A 38 46.73 -62.44 -12.21
C CYS A 38 45.71 -63.59 -12.38
N GLN A 39 45.09 -63.99 -11.27
CA GLN A 39 44.08 -65.05 -11.21
C GLN A 39 42.79 -64.52 -10.58
N SER A 40 41.66 -65.20 -10.84
CA SER A 40 40.36 -64.83 -10.25
C SER A 40 40.46 -64.75 -8.71
N PRO A 41 39.90 -63.70 -8.08
CA PRO A 41 38.98 -62.73 -8.63
C PRO A 41 39.61 -61.41 -9.14
N LYS A 42 40.93 -61.21 -9.05
CA LYS A 42 41.61 -60.03 -9.62
C LYS A 42 42.35 -60.44 -10.88
N SER A 43 41.63 -60.53 -12.00
CA SER A 43 42.11 -61.09 -13.26
C SER A 43 42.83 -60.08 -14.16
N VAL A 44 42.77 -58.78 -13.86
CA VAL A 44 43.36 -57.72 -14.69
C VAL A 44 44.66 -57.24 -14.06
N SER A 45 45.76 -57.24 -14.83
CA SER A 45 47.04 -56.69 -14.37
C SER A 45 46.98 -55.17 -14.25
N ASN A 46 47.57 -54.62 -13.18
CA ASN A 46 47.76 -53.18 -13.03
C ASN A 46 48.85 -52.62 -13.97
N GLY A 47 49.54 -53.48 -14.72
CA GLY A 47 50.60 -53.14 -15.65
C GLY A 47 51.96 -53.70 -15.23
N PRO A 48 52.86 -53.98 -16.19
CA PRO A 48 54.15 -54.61 -15.91
C PRO A 48 55.11 -53.72 -15.12
N ASP A 49 54.90 -52.39 -15.14
CA ASP A 49 55.78 -51.41 -14.49
C ASP A 49 55.34 -51.01 -13.08
N VAL A 50 54.30 -51.63 -12.53
CA VAL A 50 53.86 -51.34 -11.16
C VAL A 50 54.90 -51.88 -10.17
N PRO A 51 55.51 -51.00 -9.34
CA PRO A 51 56.50 -51.43 -8.35
C PRO A 51 55.81 -52.16 -7.20
N CYS A 52 56.34 -53.34 -6.84
CA CYS A 52 55.93 -54.07 -5.64
C CYS A 52 57.10 -54.05 -4.64
N PHE A 53 56.95 -53.37 -3.52
CA PHE A 53 58.03 -53.28 -2.53
C PHE A 53 58.14 -54.59 -1.74
N GLY A 54 59.02 -55.49 -2.21
CA GLY A 54 59.27 -56.79 -1.59
C GLY A 54 58.62 -57.95 -2.33
N GLN A 55 57.45 -58.41 -1.88
CA GLN A 55 56.73 -59.53 -2.49
C GLN A 55 55.55 -59.03 -3.35
N CYS A 56 55.67 -59.18 -4.66
CA CYS A 56 54.54 -59.01 -5.58
C CYS A 56 53.44 -60.01 -5.21
N ASN A 57 52.30 -59.50 -4.78
CA ASN A 57 51.10 -60.28 -4.49
C ASN A 57 49.92 -59.80 -5.35
N ALA A 58 48.84 -60.57 -5.34
CA ALA A 58 47.66 -60.28 -6.16
C ALA A 58 47.02 -58.93 -5.83
N ASP A 59 47.10 -58.44 -4.59
CA ASP A 59 46.53 -57.16 -4.22
C ASP A 59 47.28 -55.96 -4.79
N THR A 60 48.59 -56.10 -5.00
CA THR A 60 49.45 -55.05 -5.55
C THR A 60 49.45 -55.08 -7.07
N CYS A 61 49.56 -56.28 -7.65
CA CYS A 61 49.79 -56.44 -9.09
C CYS A 61 48.51 -56.62 -9.91
N CYS A 62 47.39 -56.91 -9.27
CA CYS A 62 46.13 -57.18 -9.94
C CYS A 62 45.01 -56.28 -9.42
N ARG A 63 44.06 -55.99 -10.29
CA ARG A 63 42.80 -55.32 -9.97
C ARG A 63 41.62 -56.17 -10.43
N TYR A 64 40.47 -55.86 -9.86
CA TYR A 64 39.21 -56.38 -10.38
C TYR A 64 39.00 -55.84 -11.80
N PRO A 65 38.45 -56.66 -12.72
CA PRO A 65 37.95 -56.13 -13.98
C PRO A 65 36.90 -55.07 -13.69
N LYS A 66 36.85 -54.06 -14.55
CA LYS A 66 35.83 -53.02 -14.51
C LYS A 66 34.85 -53.23 -15.67
N CYS A 67 33.70 -52.58 -15.58
CA CYS A 67 32.64 -52.71 -16.58
C CYS A 67 33.01 -52.21 -17.99
N ASP A 68 34.13 -51.49 -18.15
CA ASP A 68 34.69 -51.10 -19.45
C ASP A 68 35.16 -52.29 -20.31
N THR A 69 35.48 -53.41 -19.66
CA THR A 69 35.83 -54.68 -20.34
C THR A 69 34.62 -55.57 -20.64
N PHE A 70 33.42 -55.20 -20.18
CA PHE A 70 32.19 -55.94 -20.44
C PHE A 70 31.60 -55.53 -21.79
N PRO A 71 31.26 -56.47 -22.70
CA PRO A 71 30.72 -56.13 -24.00
C PRO A 71 29.40 -55.36 -23.87
N HIS A 72 29.31 -54.15 -24.42
CA HIS A 72 28.08 -53.34 -24.36
C HIS A 72 26.86 -54.06 -24.97
N THR A 73 27.10 -54.92 -25.97
CA THR A 73 26.06 -55.66 -26.69
C THR A 73 25.36 -56.72 -25.84
N THR A 74 25.89 -57.07 -24.66
CA THR A 74 25.27 -58.10 -23.80
C THR A 74 24.22 -57.57 -22.82
N CYS A 75 24.08 -56.25 -22.64
CA CYS A 75 23.04 -55.65 -21.79
C CYS A 75 21.61 -55.72 -22.42
N GLU A 76 21.47 -56.12 -23.68
CA GLU A 76 20.20 -56.04 -24.43
C GLU A 76 19.06 -56.96 -23.94
N LYS A 77 19.36 -57.99 -23.13
CA LYS A 77 18.35 -59.02 -22.79
C LYS A 77 17.60 -58.76 -21.48
N ARG A 78 18.23 -58.16 -20.47
CA ARG A 78 17.59 -57.96 -19.15
C ARG A 78 17.75 -56.55 -18.59
N PHE A 79 18.76 -55.79 -19.01
CA PHE A 79 19.09 -54.47 -18.46
C PHE A 79 19.56 -53.51 -19.57
N PRO A 80 18.65 -52.79 -20.24
CA PRO A 80 18.96 -52.11 -21.51
C PRO A 80 19.92 -50.91 -21.41
N LEU A 81 20.34 -50.50 -20.21
CA LEU A 81 21.24 -49.37 -20.01
C LEU A 81 22.63 -49.83 -19.54
N TRP A 82 23.65 -49.47 -20.32
CA TRP A 82 25.05 -49.70 -19.98
C TRP A 82 25.54 -48.66 -18.97
N TYR A 83 26.25 -49.12 -17.94
CA TYR A 83 26.86 -48.26 -16.93
C TYR A 83 28.09 -47.57 -17.51
N ASN A 84 27.97 -46.29 -17.88
CA ASN A 84 29.10 -45.45 -18.35
C ASN A 84 30.14 -45.15 -17.24
N ASP A 85 29.89 -45.55 -16.00
CA ASP A 85 30.81 -45.25 -14.90
C ASP A 85 31.88 -46.34 -14.80
N VAL A 86 33.01 -46.03 -15.44
CA VAL A 86 34.29 -46.76 -15.48
C VAL A 86 34.96 -46.97 -14.10
N THR A 87 34.23 -46.76 -13.00
CA THR A 87 34.71 -46.99 -11.64
C THR A 87 34.13 -48.22 -10.97
N ALA A 88 33.04 -48.82 -11.48
CA ALA A 88 32.47 -50.05 -10.92
C ALA A 88 33.42 -51.25 -11.08
N GLU A 89 33.80 -51.86 -9.95
CA GLU A 89 34.69 -53.02 -9.88
C GLU A 89 33.90 -54.34 -9.77
N CYS A 90 34.22 -55.31 -10.62
CA CYS A 90 33.59 -56.63 -10.66
C CYS A 90 34.25 -57.57 -9.65
N LYS A 91 33.83 -57.46 -8.38
CA LYS A 91 34.46 -58.12 -7.21
C LYS A 91 34.46 -59.65 -7.25
N THR A 92 33.61 -60.28 -8.06
CA THR A 92 33.55 -61.74 -8.25
C THR A 92 34.56 -62.24 -9.29
N GLY A 93 35.31 -61.34 -9.94
CA GLY A 93 36.33 -61.67 -10.94
C GLY A 93 35.84 -61.78 -12.37
N THR A 94 34.52 -61.79 -12.57
CA THR A 94 33.89 -61.63 -13.88
C THR A 94 32.82 -60.55 -13.78
N CYS A 95 32.85 -59.57 -14.67
CA CYS A 95 31.74 -58.64 -14.82
C CYS A 95 30.55 -59.41 -15.40
N ASP A 96 29.46 -59.48 -14.65
CA ASP A 96 28.20 -60.03 -15.12
C ASP A 96 27.19 -58.91 -15.44
N GLU A 97 26.09 -59.29 -16.08
CA GLU A 97 25.03 -58.37 -16.50
C GLU A 97 24.44 -57.59 -15.31
N ILE A 98 24.39 -58.22 -14.13
CA ILE A 98 23.83 -57.61 -12.91
C ILE A 98 24.74 -56.51 -12.38
N THR A 99 26.06 -56.68 -12.51
CA THR A 99 27.05 -55.75 -11.99
C THR A 99 27.23 -54.53 -12.91
N CYS A 100 27.08 -54.71 -14.22
CA CYS A 100 27.44 -53.68 -15.21
C CYS A 100 26.28 -53.08 -16.00
N CYS A 101 25.07 -53.58 -15.83
CA CYS A 101 23.88 -53.05 -16.49
C CYS A 101 22.84 -52.67 -15.43
N HIS A 102 22.23 -51.48 -15.55
CA HIS A 102 21.17 -51.03 -14.65
C HIS A 102 19.80 -51.11 -15.31
N LEU A 103 18.75 -51.25 -14.50
CA LEU A 103 17.40 -51.03 -14.97
C LEU A 103 17.22 -49.54 -15.28
N PRO A 104 16.48 -49.18 -16.34
CA PRO A 104 16.08 -47.81 -16.56
C PRO A 104 15.29 -47.29 -15.36
N THR A 105 15.50 -46.03 -15.06
CA THR A 105 14.77 -45.28 -14.04
C THR A 105 13.70 -44.43 -14.69
N CYS A 106 12.75 -43.98 -13.88
CA CYS A 106 11.58 -43.27 -14.38
C CYS A 106 11.91 -41.90 -15.00
N ASP A 107 13.05 -41.30 -14.72
CA ASP A 107 13.55 -40.07 -15.36
C ASP A 107 13.61 -40.15 -16.90
N THR A 108 13.76 -41.36 -17.46
CA THR A 108 13.73 -41.60 -18.91
C THR A 108 12.32 -41.69 -19.52
N HIS A 109 11.27 -41.68 -18.68
CA HIS A 109 9.89 -41.89 -19.08
C HIS A 109 9.12 -40.56 -19.17
N ASN A 110 8.33 -40.39 -20.23
CA ASN A 110 7.44 -39.22 -20.37
C ASN A 110 6.00 -39.61 -20.02
N CYS A 111 5.49 -39.03 -18.94
CA CYS A 111 4.12 -39.24 -18.48
C CYS A 111 3.12 -38.70 -19.51
N SER A 112 2.41 -39.61 -20.19
CA SER A 112 1.49 -39.25 -21.28
C SER A 112 0.04 -39.11 -20.80
N SER A 113 -0.30 -39.73 -19.67
CA SER A 113 -1.62 -39.64 -19.06
C SER A 113 -1.88 -38.29 -18.38
N PRO A 114 -2.94 -37.55 -18.75
CA PRO A 114 -3.31 -36.31 -18.06
C PRO A 114 -3.69 -36.53 -16.59
N SER A 115 -4.12 -37.72 -16.19
CA SER A 115 -4.44 -38.02 -14.78
C SER A 115 -3.22 -38.28 -13.88
N LYS A 116 -2.02 -38.45 -14.48
CA LYS A 116 -0.77 -38.73 -13.79
C LYS A 116 0.39 -37.97 -14.46
N PRO A 117 0.45 -36.64 -14.38
CA PRO A 117 1.44 -35.87 -15.13
C PRO A 117 2.82 -35.84 -14.46
N VAL A 118 2.94 -36.27 -13.19
CA VAL A 118 4.17 -36.13 -12.41
C VAL A 118 5.04 -37.38 -12.57
N ASN A 119 6.27 -37.20 -13.01
CA ASN A 119 7.26 -38.27 -13.09
C ASN A 119 7.94 -38.48 -11.72
N ARG A 120 8.07 -39.74 -11.29
CA ARG A 120 8.68 -40.13 -10.01
C ARG A 120 10.21 -39.99 -9.93
N GLY A 121 10.87 -39.66 -11.04
CA GLY A 121 12.29 -39.32 -11.11
C GLY A 121 13.23 -40.52 -11.18
N ASP A 122 14.53 -40.20 -11.10
CA ASP A 122 15.67 -41.12 -11.22
C ASP A 122 15.79 -42.13 -10.05
N THR A 123 15.13 -41.86 -8.92
CA THR A 123 15.15 -42.76 -7.76
C THR A 123 14.26 -44.00 -7.91
N VAL A 124 13.37 -44.04 -8.91
CA VAL A 124 12.44 -45.16 -9.12
C VAL A 124 12.87 -45.99 -10.33
N SER A 125 13.39 -47.20 -10.08
CA SER A 125 13.77 -48.13 -11.15
C SER A 125 12.56 -48.86 -11.75
N CYS A 126 12.62 -49.14 -13.05
CA CYS A 126 11.58 -49.84 -13.81
C CYS A 126 11.86 -51.36 -13.82
N PRO A 127 11.15 -52.16 -13.00
CA PRO A 127 11.53 -53.54 -12.69
C PRO A 127 11.50 -54.51 -13.88
N THR A 128 10.78 -54.15 -14.94
CA THR A 128 10.62 -54.95 -16.16
C THR A 128 11.54 -54.52 -17.30
N GLY A 129 12.45 -53.55 -17.04
CA GLY A 129 13.29 -52.95 -18.08
C GLY A 129 12.54 -51.99 -19.01
N LYS A 130 11.23 -51.78 -18.79
CA LYS A 130 10.41 -50.80 -19.50
C LYS A 130 9.68 -49.94 -18.47
N CYS A 131 9.80 -48.63 -18.61
CA CYS A 131 9.06 -47.67 -17.82
C CYS A 131 7.68 -47.44 -18.47
N ASP A 132 6.64 -47.37 -17.65
CA ASP A 132 5.28 -47.09 -18.09
C ASP A 132 4.60 -46.07 -17.14
N ASP A 133 3.48 -45.51 -17.60
CA ASP A 133 2.72 -44.48 -16.86
C ASP A 133 2.19 -44.99 -15.50
N ASN A 134 2.01 -46.30 -15.32
CA ASN A 134 1.50 -46.82 -14.05
C ASN A 134 2.60 -46.90 -12.99
N HIS A 135 3.82 -47.19 -13.41
CA HIS A 135 4.96 -47.33 -12.51
C HIS A 135 5.64 -45.99 -12.25
N CYS A 136 5.81 -45.18 -13.30
CA CYS A 136 6.64 -43.97 -13.28
C CYS A 136 5.88 -42.67 -13.08
N CYS A 137 4.56 -42.69 -13.22
CA CYS A 137 3.77 -41.48 -13.14
C CYS A 137 2.79 -41.52 -11.98
N GLU A 138 2.57 -40.36 -11.38
CA GLU A 138 1.62 -40.19 -10.29
C GLU A 138 0.74 -38.96 -10.46
N PRO A 139 -0.44 -38.94 -9.81
CA PRO A 139 -1.33 -37.80 -9.86
C PRO A 139 -0.67 -36.55 -9.30
N LEU A 140 -0.99 -35.40 -9.89
CA LEU A 140 -0.66 -34.11 -9.30
C LEU A 140 -1.68 -33.80 -8.21
N PHE A 141 -1.19 -33.39 -7.03
CA PHE A 141 -2.03 -33.03 -5.89
C PHE A 141 -1.95 -31.53 -5.61
N CYS A 142 -2.99 -31.00 -4.96
CA CYS A 142 -3.10 -29.59 -4.57
C CYS A 142 -2.04 -29.11 -3.55
N ASP A 143 -1.18 -30.00 -3.07
CA ASP A 143 -0.10 -29.72 -2.10
C ASP A 143 0.84 -28.58 -2.52
N SER A 144 1.07 -28.44 -3.83
CA SER A 144 1.94 -27.41 -4.40
C SER A 144 1.19 -26.14 -4.83
N PHE A 145 -0.15 -26.13 -4.76
CA PHE A 145 -0.96 -25.02 -5.25
C PHE A 145 -1.16 -23.96 -4.15
N THR A 146 -0.66 -22.75 -4.40
CA THR A 146 -0.87 -21.61 -3.49
C THR A 146 -2.18 -20.91 -3.83
N CYS A 147 -3.11 -20.90 -2.88
CA CYS A 147 -4.41 -20.27 -3.09
C CYS A 147 -4.34 -18.74 -3.03
N PRO A 148 -5.05 -18.02 -3.92
CA PRO A 148 -5.14 -16.57 -3.88
C PRO A 148 -5.98 -16.08 -2.70
N SER A 149 -5.85 -14.79 -2.37
CA SER A 149 -6.47 -14.16 -1.19
C SER A 149 -7.99 -14.28 -1.10
N GLY A 150 -8.69 -14.51 -2.22
CA GLY A 150 -10.14 -14.71 -2.25
C GLY A 150 -10.61 -16.07 -1.73
N ARG A 151 -9.72 -17.08 -1.74
CA ARG A 151 -10.02 -18.47 -1.34
C ARG A 151 -8.82 -19.10 -0.61
N PRO A 152 -8.38 -18.56 0.53
CA PRO A 152 -7.09 -18.95 1.11
C PRO A 152 -7.06 -20.38 1.68
N GLN A 153 -8.20 -21.07 1.77
CA GLN A 153 -8.26 -22.42 2.30
C GLN A 153 -7.87 -23.43 1.21
N SER A 154 -6.65 -23.95 1.27
CA SER A 154 -6.29 -25.14 0.47
C SER A 154 -7.20 -26.30 0.88
N LYS A 155 -7.75 -27.03 -0.10
CA LYS A 155 -8.49 -28.27 0.16
C LYS A 155 -7.58 -29.40 0.69
N GLY A 156 -6.28 -29.15 0.77
CA GLY A 156 -5.32 -29.95 1.52
C GLY A 156 -4.65 -31.07 0.73
N SER A 157 -3.75 -31.77 1.43
CA SER A 157 -2.97 -32.87 0.89
C SER A 157 -3.82 -34.06 0.49
N GLY A 158 -3.54 -34.62 -0.69
CA GLY A 158 -4.27 -35.78 -1.22
C GLY A 158 -5.49 -35.44 -2.08
N VAL A 159 -5.81 -34.16 -2.29
CA VAL A 159 -6.79 -33.75 -3.32
C VAL A 159 -6.11 -33.75 -4.67
N ALA A 160 -6.45 -34.73 -5.52
CA ALA A 160 -5.91 -34.85 -6.86
C ALA A 160 -6.45 -33.73 -7.76
N CYS A 161 -5.57 -33.14 -8.55
CA CYS A 161 -5.92 -32.11 -9.50
C CYS A 161 -6.57 -32.75 -10.75
N PRO A 162 -7.80 -32.36 -11.11
CA PRO A 162 -8.47 -32.91 -12.28
C PRO A 162 -7.65 -32.62 -13.54
N ASP A 163 -7.55 -33.62 -14.41
CA ASP A 163 -6.78 -33.55 -15.67
C ASP A 163 -5.31 -33.10 -15.51
N GLY A 164 -4.75 -33.30 -14.32
CA GLY A 164 -3.34 -32.98 -14.04
C GLY A 164 -3.07 -31.48 -13.96
N LYS A 165 -4.11 -30.64 -13.83
CA LYS A 165 -3.99 -29.19 -13.68
C LYS A 165 -4.64 -28.76 -12.38
N CYS A 166 -3.83 -28.23 -11.47
CA CYS A 166 -4.33 -27.60 -10.25
C CYS A 166 -4.75 -26.17 -10.59
N ASP A 167 -6.02 -25.85 -10.34
CA ASP A 167 -6.56 -24.50 -10.44
C ASP A 167 -7.23 -24.08 -9.13
N GLU A 168 -7.66 -22.82 -9.07
CA GLU A 168 -8.27 -22.23 -7.88
C GLU A 168 -9.58 -22.95 -7.49
N ASP A 169 -10.41 -23.36 -8.44
CA ASP A 169 -11.68 -24.02 -8.12
C ASP A 169 -11.47 -25.47 -7.62
N SER A 170 -10.45 -26.13 -8.14
CA SER A 170 -10.10 -27.50 -7.77
C SER A 170 -9.40 -27.55 -6.42
N CYS A 171 -8.47 -26.63 -6.15
CA CYS A 171 -7.59 -26.70 -4.98
C CYS A 171 -7.94 -25.73 -3.85
N CYS A 172 -8.78 -24.73 -4.08
CA CYS A 172 -9.08 -23.69 -3.09
C CYS A 172 -10.55 -23.67 -2.70
N GLY A 173 -10.79 -23.46 -1.41
CA GLY A 173 -12.10 -23.31 -0.79
C GLY A 173 -12.26 -21.93 -0.16
N PHE A 174 -13.52 -21.57 0.11
CA PHE A 174 -13.82 -20.39 0.91
C PHE A 174 -13.63 -20.71 2.39
N VAL A 175 -13.08 -19.76 3.14
CA VAL A 175 -13.16 -19.83 4.60
C VAL A 175 -14.60 -19.50 4.99
N HIS A 176 -15.23 -20.39 5.74
CA HIS A 176 -16.59 -20.21 6.22
C HIS A 176 -16.59 -19.73 7.67
N CYS A 177 -17.61 -18.93 8.03
CA CYS A 177 -17.81 -18.53 9.42
C CYS A 177 -18.05 -19.75 10.32
N GLY A 178 -17.12 -20.00 11.25
CA GLY A 178 -17.27 -21.00 12.31
C GLY A 178 -18.29 -20.56 13.37
N GLY A 179 -19.01 -21.52 13.96
CA GLY A 179 -20.00 -21.24 15.01
C GLY A 179 -19.39 -20.75 16.32
N ASP A 180 -18.12 -21.03 16.53
CA ASP A 180 -17.29 -20.65 17.68
C ASP A 180 -16.67 -19.25 17.59
N MET A 181 -16.71 -18.62 16.41
CA MET A 181 -16.18 -17.26 16.22
C MET A 181 -16.99 -16.16 16.89
N CYS A 182 -18.25 -16.44 17.22
CA CYS A 182 -19.12 -15.50 17.93
C CYS A 182 -19.17 -15.92 19.40
N THR A 183 -18.43 -15.23 20.27
CA THR A 183 -18.41 -15.57 21.70
C THR A 183 -19.71 -15.10 22.35
N PRO A 184 -20.59 -16.01 22.82
CA PRO A 184 -21.78 -15.62 23.58
C PRO A 184 -21.33 -14.92 24.88
N PRO A 185 -22.10 -13.96 25.42
CA PRO A 185 -23.48 -13.60 25.05
C PRO A 185 -23.61 -12.52 23.97
N LYS A 186 -22.50 -12.08 23.36
CA LYS A 186 -22.41 -10.75 22.74
C LYS A 186 -22.69 -10.69 21.24
N SER A 187 -22.87 -11.81 20.56
CA SER A 187 -23.25 -11.82 19.15
C SER A 187 -23.82 -13.17 18.73
N VAL A 188 -24.77 -13.18 17.80
CA VAL A 188 -25.31 -14.41 17.19
C VAL A 188 -24.69 -14.60 15.80
N PRO A 189 -24.40 -15.85 15.37
CA PRO A 189 -23.89 -16.09 14.02
C PRO A 189 -24.84 -15.51 12.98
N LYS A 190 -24.32 -14.70 12.06
CA LYS A 190 -25.13 -14.06 11.02
C LYS A 190 -25.67 -15.10 10.03
N ASN A 191 -24.86 -16.12 9.72
CA ASN A 191 -25.19 -17.34 8.98
C ASN A 191 -24.06 -18.37 9.20
N SER A 192 -24.28 -19.43 9.97
CA SER A 192 -23.31 -20.53 10.08
C SER A 192 -23.13 -21.18 8.70
N GLY A 193 -21.89 -21.17 8.18
CA GLY A 193 -21.56 -21.69 6.86
C GLY A 193 -21.57 -20.69 5.71
N ALA A 194 -21.83 -19.39 5.93
CA ALA A 194 -21.60 -18.38 4.89
C ALA A 194 -20.09 -18.19 4.64
N PRO A 195 -19.66 -18.04 3.37
CA PRO A 195 -18.26 -17.73 3.05
C PRO A 195 -17.91 -16.31 3.50
N CYS A 196 -16.69 -16.13 4.03
CA CYS A 196 -16.24 -14.84 4.51
C CYS A 196 -15.83 -13.92 3.35
N PRO A 197 -16.36 -12.69 3.28
CA PRO A 197 -15.99 -11.75 2.23
C PRO A 197 -14.49 -11.41 2.34
N GLY A 198 -13.75 -11.63 1.25
CA GLY A 198 -12.30 -11.39 1.22
C GLY A 198 -11.43 -12.47 1.89
N GLY A 199 -12.00 -13.65 2.17
CA GLY A 199 -11.24 -14.80 2.69
C GLY A 199 -10.82 -14.70 4.16
N VAL A 200 -11.16 -13.60 4.84
CA VAL A 200 -10.82 -13.39 6.26
C VAL A 200 -12.11 -13.38 7.09
N CYS A 201 -12.29 -14.42 7.91
CA CYS A 201 -13.38 -14.48 8.87
C CYS A 201 -12.99 -13.74 10.16
N ASN A 202 -13.77 -12.73 10.52
CA ASN A 202 -13.66 -12.05 11.81
C ASN A 202 -15.06 -11.84 12.41
N ALA A 203 -15.13 -11.42 13.67
CA ALA A 203 -16.40 -11.20 14.37
C ALA A 203 -17.33 -10.23 13.62
N ASN A 204 -16.79 -9.19 12.98
CA ASN A 204 -17.60 -8.22 12.22
C ASN A 204 -18.22 -8.81 10.96
N SER A 205 -17.55 -9.78 10.34
CA SER A 205 -18.01 -10.42 9.09
C SER A 205 -18.98 -11.57 9.38
N CYS A 206 -18.77 -12.27 10.49
CA CYS A 206 -19.47 -13.52 10.80
C CYS A 206 -20.59 -13.38 11.84
N CYS A 207 -20.58 -12.33 12.65
CA CYS A 207 -21.49 -12.19 13.77
C CYS A 207 -22.43 -11.00 13.57
N LYS A 208 -23.68 -11.18 14.03
CA LYS A 208 -24.65 -10.11 14.15
C LYS A 208 -24.46 -9.45 15.51
N HIS A 209 -24.13 -8.16 15.49
CA HIS A 209 -23.99 -7.34 16.70
C HIS A 209 -25.36 -7.03 17.32
N PRO A 210 -25.45 -6.86 18.65
CA PRO A 210 -26.65 -6.35 19.28
C PRO A 210 -26.90 -4.93 18.80
N THR A 211 -28.17 -4.56 18.69
CA THR A 211 -28.59 -3.21 18.34
C THR A 211 -29.02 -2.47 19.61
N CYS A 212 -29.11 -1.14 19.53
CA CYS A 212 -29.54 -0.30 20.63
C CYS A 212 -31.02 -0.45 21.02
N ASP A 213 -31.77 -1.35 20.37
CA ASP A 213 -33.20 -1.57 20.59
C ASP A 213 -33.50 -2.12 22.00
N THR A 214 -32.60 -2.93 22.55
CA THR A 214 -32.73 -3.49 23.90
C THR A 214 -32.02 -2.65 24.96
N PHE A 215 -31.28 -1.61 24.57
CA PHE A 215 -30.52 -0.78 25.50
C PHE A 215 -31.41 0.30 26.11
N THR A 216 -31.56 0.27 27.43
CA THR A 216 -32.33 1.30 28.16
C THR A 216 -31.42 2.46 28.53
N CYS A 217 -31.66 3.61 27.91
CA CYS A 217 -30.91 4.83 28.19
C CYS A 217 -31.23 5.40 29.56
N LYS A 218 -30.20 5.91 30.26
CA LYS A 218 -30.43 6.68 31.47
C LYS A 218 -31.05 8.03 31.11
N SER A 219 -32.21 8.33 31.70
CA SER A 219 -32.83 9.66 31.62
C SER A 219 -31.78 10.73 31.97
N PRO A 220 -31.64 11.81 31.18
CA PRO A 220 -32.60 12.37 30.19
C PRO A 220 -32.54 11.81 28.75
N LYS A 221 -31.65 10.87 28.43
CA LYS A 221 -31.41 10.46 27.04
C LYS A 221 -32.44 9.44 26.53
N VAL A 222 -32.65 9.43 25.22
CA VAL A 222 -33.50 8.47 24.48
C VAL A 222 -32.63 7.55 23.62
N SER A 223 -33.17 6.36 23.27
CA SER A 223 -32.46 5.40 22.42
C SER A 223 -32.40 5.90 20.98
N LYS A 224 -31.24 5.75 20.34
CA LYS A 224 -31.05 5.98 18.89
C LYS A 224 -31.74 4.92 18.02
N GLY A 225 -32.33 3.89 18.62
CA GLY A 225 -33.15 2.88 17.96
C GLY A 225 -32.36 1.71 17.35
N SER A 226 -33.11 0.77 16.78
CA SER A 226 -32.62 -0.52 16.27
C SER A 226 -31.68 -0.42 15.07
N ALA A 227 -31.58 0.75 14.42
CA ALA A 227 -30.67 1.00 13.32
C ALA A 227 -29.20 1.17 13.77
N VAL A 228 -28.96 1.40 15.06
CA VAL A 228 -27.59 1.56 15.60
C VAL A 228 -27.08 0.23 16.15
N GLU A 229 -26.01 -0.29 15.54
CA GLU A 229 -25.31 -1.51 15.95
C GLU A 229 -24.21 -1.22 16.97
N CYS A 230 -24.10 -2.08 17.99
CA CYS A 230 -23.09 -1.98 19.04
C CYS A 230 -21.85 -2.81 18.67
N LEU A 231 -20.96 -2.23 17.87
CA LEU A 231 -19.79 -2.90 17.27
C LEU A 231 -18.80 -3.51 18.29
N SER A 232 -18.78 -3.01 19.53
CA SER A 232 -17.97 -3.55 20.62
C SER A 232 -18.58 -4.82 21.25
N GLY A 233 -19.74 -5.27 20.76
CA GLY A 233 -20.52 -6.37 21.34
C GLY A 233 -21.26 -5.99 22.63
N THR A 234 -21.09 -4.76 23.13
CA THR A 234 -21.87 -4.22 24.25
C THR A 234 -22.39 -2.84 23.89
N CYS A 235 -23.70 -2.67 24.00
CA CYS A 235 -24.31 -1.37 23.90
C CYS A 235 -24.00 -0.56 25.17
N ASP A 236 -23.63 0.70 25.01
CA ASP A 236 -23.41 1.65 26.09
C ASP A 236 -24.13 2.97 25.82
N ASP A 237 -24.18 3.83 26.85
CA ASP A 237 -24.86 5.13 26.82
C ASP A 237 -24.31 6.09 25.76
N PHE A 238 -23.06 5.94 25.33
CA PHE A 238 -22.45 6.80 24.32
C PHE A 238 -22.85 6.36 22.91
N VAL A 239 -22.85 5.05 22.68
CA VAL A 239 -23.24 4.45 21.41
C VAL A 239 -24.75 4.58 21.21
N CYS A 240 -25.55 4.21 22.20
CA CYS A 240 -26.98 3.97 22.03
C CYS A 240 -27.91 5.11 22.42
N CYS A 241 -27.40 6.11 23.14
CA CYS A 241 -28.26 7.15 23.68
C CYS A 241 -27.92 8.52 23.12
N GLU A 242 -28.95 9.30 22.86
CA GLU A 242 -28.84 10.69 22.48
C GLU A 242 -29.86 11.53 23.25
N TYR A 243 -29.63 12.82 23.30
CA TYR A 243 -30.64 13.71 23.85
C TYR A 243 -31.82 13.79 22.88
N PRO A 244 -33.06 13.81 23.38
CA PRO A 244 -34.20 14.01 22.52
C PRO A 244 -34.06 15.35 21.80
N THR A 245 -34.51 15.38 20.55
CA THR A 245 -34.61 16.60 19.76
C THR A 245 -36.06 17.01 19.64
N CYS A 246 -36.30 18.29 19.35
CA CYS A 246 -37.65 18.82 19.21
C CYS A 246 -38.48 18.11 18.12
N GLY A 247 -37.83 17.44 17.17
CA GLY A 247 -38.49 16.64 16.14
C GLY A 247 -39.37 17.48 15.20
N ALA A 248 -39.90 16.84 14.15
CA ALA A 248 -40.79 17.50 13.20
C ALA A 248 -42.23 17.68 13.75
N GLY A 249 -42.59 16.96 14.81
CA GLY A 249 -43.95 16.93 15.37
C GLY A 249 -44.26 17.99 16.44
N PHE A 250 -43.27 18.65 17.04
CA PHE A 250 -43.51 19.55 18.17
C PHE A 250 -44.22 20.85 17.77
N ALA A 251 -45.46 21.04 18.19
CA ALA A 251 -46.24 22.24 17.85
C ALA A 251 -45.89 23.39 18.80
N CYS A 252 -45.38 24.48 18.24
CA CYS A 252 -45.12 25.72 18.97
C CYS A 252 -46.41 26.55 19.06
N THR A 253 -46.77 26.99 20.26
CA THR A 253 -47.95 27.82 20.52
C THR A 253 -47.55 29.23 20.99
N SER A 254 -48.47 30.18 20.86
CA SER A 254 -48.24 31.56 21.33
C SER A 254 -47.86 31.57 22.82
N PRO A 255 -46.85 32.37 23.24
CA PRO A 255 -46.20 33.44 22.47
C PRO A 255 -44.93 33.02 21.70
N LYS A 256 -44.44 31.79 21.85
CA LYS A 256 -43.27 31.29 21.10
C LYS A 256 -43.73 30.40 19.96
N SER A 257 -44.21 31.02 18.89
CA SER A 257 -44.82 30.32 17.74
C SER A 257 -43.79 29.82 16.71
N ALA A 258 -42.53 30.28 16.77
CA ALA A 258 -41.48 29.84 15.86
C ALA A 258 -40.69 28.66 16.44
N ARG A 259 -40.32 27.69 15.60
CA ARG A 259 -39.48 26.55 15.98
C ARG A 259 -38.00 26.93 15.89
N LYS A 260 -37.21 26.56 16.90
CA LYS A 260 -35.74 26.67 16.88
C LYS A 260 -35.07 25.72 15.86
N GLY A 261 -35.82 24.76 15.31
CA GLY A 261 -35.37 23.76 14.34
C GLY A 261 -35.56 22.33 14.85
N SER A 262 -35.68 21.37 13.93
CA SER A 262 -35.88 19.95 14.28
C SER A 262 -34.66 19.31 14.96
N SER A 263 -33.47 19.87 14.73
CA SER A 263 -32.20 19.42 15.34
C SER A 263 -31.91 20.06 16.69
N GLN A 264 -32.79 20.91 17.22
CA GLN A 264 -32.59 21.51 18.53
C GLN A 264 -32.64 20.43 19.62
N VAL A 265 -31.58 20.35 20.39
CA VAL A 265 -31.39 19.35 21.45
C VAL A 265 -32.07 19.80 22.74
N CYS A 266 -32.79 18.89 23.39
CA CYS A 266 -33.46 19.09 24.67
C CYS A 266 -32.59 18.53 25.81
N GLU A 267 -31.65 19.35 26.31
CA GLU A 267 -30.64 18.93 27.30
C GLU A 267 -31.24 18.45 28.64
N SER A 268 -32.43 18.93 28.99
CA SER A 268 -33.20 18.49 30.17
C SER A 268 -33.84 17.11 30.01
N GLY A 269 -33.83 16.54 28.79
CA GLY A 269 -34.55 15.31 28.43
C GLY A 269 -36.03 15.52 28.13
N ILE A 270 -36.54 16.73 28.33
CA ILE A 270 -37.93 17.09 28.05
C ILE A 270 -37.90 18.19 27.00
N CYS A 271 -38.41 17.88 25.82
CA CYS A 271 -38.64 18.87 24.79
C CYS A 271 -39.90 19.66 25.14
N ASP A 272 -39.72 20.80 25.80
CA ASP A 272 -40.79 21.75 26.13
C ASP A 272 -40.76 22.99 25.21
N THR A 273 -41.73 23.89 25.39
CA THR A 273 -41.86 25.12 24.60
C THR A 273 -40.62 26.01 24.69
N ASP A 274 -39.93 26.05 25.83
CA ASP A 274 -38.74 26.89 25.99
C ASP A 274 -37.52 26.30 25.30
N SER A 275 -37.41 24.97 25.29
CA SER A 275 -36.35 24.22 24.63
C SER A 275 -36.52 24.24 23.11
N CYS A 276 -37.76 24.14 22.61
CA CYS A 276 -38.05 23.91 21.20
C CYS A 276 -38.57 25.10 20.42
N CYS A 277 -39.12 26.10 21.11
CA CYS A 277 -39.71 27.26 20.47
C CYS A 277 -38.93 28.54 20.83
N GLU A 278 -38.98 29.47 19.89
CA GLU A 278 -38.52 30.83 20.07
C GLU A 278 -39.62 31.80 19.65
N PHE A 279 -39.46 33.05 20.05
CA PHE A 279 -40.33 34.12 19.58
C PHE A 279 -40.11 34.31 18.07
N PRO A 280 -41.19 34.52 17.29
CA PRO A 280 -41.04 34.77 15.87
C PRO A 280 -40.20 36.02 15.64
N ARG A 281 -39.40 35.98 14.57
CA ARG A 281 -38.55 37.09 14.15
C ARG A 281 -39.19 37.82 12.99
N CYS A 282 -38.89 39.09 12.87
CA CYS A 282 -39.44 39.95 11.82
C CYS A 282 -38.95 39.64 10.40
N GLU A 283 -38.02 38.70 10.22
CA GLU A 283 -37.44 38.34 8.91
C GLU A 283 -38.48 37.80 7.92
N THR A 284 -39.53 37.15 8.40
CA THR A 284 -40.63 36.66 7.55
C THR A 284 -41.81 37.63 7.45
N TYR A 285 -41.76 38.76 8.15
CA TYR A 285 -42.84 39.74 8.14
C TYR A 285 -42.78 40.61 6.89
N HIS A 286 -43.88 40.70 6.14
CA HIS A 286 -43.91 41.51 4.92
C HIS A 286 -44.27 42.96 5.25
N CYS A 287 -43.30 43.86 5.10
CA CYS A 287 -43.52 45.29 5.29
C CYS A 287 -44.03 45.93 3.99
N ASN A 288 -45.08 46.75 4.10
CA ASN A 288 -45.53 47.56 2.98
C ASN A 288 -44.52 48.69 2.71
N PRO A 289 -44.06 48.88 1.45
CA PRO A 289 -43.21 50.00 1.09
C PRO A 289 -43.82 51.34 1.54
N PRO A 290 -43.01 52.31 2.04
CA PRO A 290 -41.55 52.36 1.99
C PRO A 290 -40.83 51.69 3.18
N LEU A 291 -41.54 50.98 4.05
CA LEU A 291 -40.95 50.34 5.22
C LEU A 291 -40.22 49.04 4.84
N VAL A 292 -39.18 48.72 5.59
CA VAL A 292 -38.41 47.47 5.45
C VAL A 292 -38.37 46.70 6.77
N PRO A 293 -38.21 45.36 6.75
CA PRO A 293 -38.10 44.57 7.96
C PRO A 293 -36.92 45.01 8.83
N LYS A 294 -37.14 45.22 10.13
CA LYS A 294 -36.08 45.42 11.11
C LYS A 294 -35.33 44.10 11.27
N SER A 295 -34.10 44.03 10.76
CA SER A 295 -33.25 42.86 10.90
C SER A 295 -33.07 42.52 12.39
N LYS A 296 -33.27 41.25 12.77
CA LYS A 296 -33.09 40.72 14.14
C LYS A 296 -34.11 41.18 15.19
N ALA A 297 -35.18 41.89 14.82
CA ALA A 297 -36.26 42.20 15.77
C ALA A 297 -37.05 40.93 16.14
N VAL A 298 -37.41 40.81 17.42
CA VAL A 298 -38.09 39.65 18.01
C VAL A 298 -39.48 40.07 18.50
N CYS A 299 -40.50 39.33 18.12
CA CYS A 299 -41.91 39.63 18.43
C CYS A 299 -42.30 38.99 19.77
N HIS A 300 -42.19 39.76 20.85
CA HIS A 300 -42.37 39.26 22.22
C HIS A 300 -43.82 38.94 22.60
N SER A 301 -44.80 39.50 21.88
CA SER A 301 -46.24 39.24 22.05
C SER A 301 -46.70 37.94 21.36
N GLY A 302 -45.81 37.25 20.63
CA GLY A 302 -46.13 36.06 19.84
C GLY A 302 -46.77 36.31 18.49
N GLU A 303 -47.23 37.54 18.25
CA GLU A 303 -47.63 38.04 16.94
C GLU A 303 -46.67 39.17 16.54
N CYS A 304 -46.17 39.09 15.31
CA CYS A 304 -45.40 40.16 14.72
C CYS A 304 -46.37 41.19 14.14
N ASP A 305 -46.31 42.44 14.61
CA ASP A 305 -47.03 43.57 14.04
C ASP A 305 -46.08 44.50 13.27
N ALA A 306 -46.66 45.39 12.47
CA ALA A 306 -45.91 46.31 11.63
C ALA A 306 -45.05 47.29 12.45
N ASP A 307 -45.49 47.72 13.63
CA ASP A 307 -44.74 48.67 14.45
C ASP A 307 -43.48 48.03 15.05
N THR A 308 -43.60 46.76 15.43
CA THR A 308 -42.50 45.94 15.93
C THR A 308 -41.54 45.61 14.79
N CYS A 309 -42.05 45.15 13.64
CA CYS A 309 -41.24 44.55 12.60
C CYS A 309 -40.82 45.44 11.44
N CYS A 310 -41.49 46.56 11.21
CA CYS A 310 -41.20 47.42 10.09
C CYS A 310 -40.57 48.73 10.56
N GLY A 311 -39.49 49.13 9.90
CA GLY A 311 -38.81 50.39 10.11
C GLY A 311 -38.67 51.18 8.81
N PRO A 312 -38.42 52.48 8.89
CA PRO A 312 -38.10 53.26 7.70
C PRO A 312 -36.82 52.72 7.04
N SER A 313 -36.81 52.79 5.71
CA SER A 313 -35.66 52.45 4.89
C SER A 313 -34.94 53.70 4.40
N CYS A 314 -33.72 53.52 3.94
CA CYS A 314 -32.95 54.59 3.34
C CYS A 314 -33.56 55.14 2.03
N ALA A 315 -34.60 54.52 1.45
CA ALA A 315 -35.21 54.93 0.18
C ALA A 315 -35.66 56.40 0.12
N THR A 316 -35.93 57.05 1.26
CA THR A 316 -36.33 58.46 1.33
C THR A 316 -35.17 59.43 1.60
N VAL A 317 -33.95 58.93 1.86
CA VAL A 317 -32.79 59.76 2.18
C VAL A 317 -32.09 60.21 0.89
N THR A 318 -31.99 61.52 0.71
CA THR A 318 -31.18 62.11 -0.37
C THR A 318 -29.74 62.30 0.12
N CYS A 319 -28.80 61.68 -0.59
CA CYS A 319 -27.38 61.75 -0.27
C CYS A 319 -26.76 63.09 -0.69
N GLY A 320 -26.04 63.73 0.23
CA GLY A 320 -25.42 65.04 0.04
C GLY A 320 -24.07 64.95 -0.68
N LYS A 321 -23.51 66.11 -1.06
CA LYS A 321 -22.27 66.20 -1.84
C LYS A 321 -21.06 65.47 -1.23
N ASN A 322 -20.98 65.37 0.09
CA ASN A 322 -19.85 64.74 0.78
C ASN A 322 -19.99 63.21 0.91
N SER A 323 -21.21 62.68 0.74
CA SER A 323 -21.50 61.25 0.79
C SER A 323 -22.50 60.89 -0.31
N PRO A 324 -22.16 61.06 -1.60
CA PRO A 324 -23.10 60.91 -2.72
C PRO A 324 -23.60 59.47 -2.94
N ILE A 325 -22.92 58.46 -2.37
CA ILE A 325 -23.26 57.06 -2.64
C ILE A 325 -24.32 56.59 -1.65
N HIS A 326 -25.45 56.11 -2.17
CA HIS A 326 -26.48 55.49 -1.34
C HIS A 326 -26.08 54.05 -0.99
N LYS A 327 -26.10 53.67 0.28
CA LYS A 327 -25.76 52.32 0.78
C LYS A 327 -26.80 51.24 0.46
N GLY A 328 -27.69 51.50 -0.51
CA GLY A 328 -28.82 50.64 -0.90
C GLY A 328 -30.18 51.09 -0.35
N MET A 329 -31.20 51.13 -1.21
CA MET A 329 -32.55 51.61 -0.86
C MET A 329 -33.27 50.72 0.16
N HIS A 330 -32.86 49.46 0.29
CA HIS A 330 -33.45 48.48 1.21
C HIS A 330 -32.75 48.43 2.59
N LEU A 331 -31.76 49.30 2.82
CA LEU A 331 -31.08 49.34 4.11
C LEU A 331 -32.03 49.88 5.18
N ALA A 332 -32.24 49.08 6.24
CA ALA A 332 -33.06 49.45 7.39
C ALA A 332 -32.33 50.48 8.26
N CYS A 333 -33.06 51.51 8.70
CA CYS A 333 -32.50 52.55 9.53
C CYS A 333 -32.48 52.13 11.00
N GLU A 334 -31.31 52.27 11.64
CA GLU A 334 -31.14 51.93 13.04
C GLU A 334 -32.00 52.85 13.93
N HIS A 335 -32.69 52.28 14.92
CA HIS A 335 -33.60 53.00 15.81
C HIS A 335 -34.73 53.78 15.11
N GLY A 336 -35.05 53.44 13.85
CA GLY A 336 -36.11 54.10 13.09
C GLY A 336 -35.79 55.51 12.62
N ILE A 337 -34.52 55.93 12.66
CA ILE A 337 -34.10 57.25 12.18
C ILE A 337 -33.09 57.06 11.05
N CYS A 338 -33.47 57.46 9.84
CA CYS A 338 -32.59 57.42 8.68
C CYS A 338 -31.73 58.68 8.63
N SER A 339 -30.48 58.59 9.09
CA SER A 339 -29.51 59.67 8.96
C SER A 339 -28.71 59.54 7.65
N GLN A 340 -28.09 60.65 7.24
CA GLN A 340 -27.19 60.67 6.09
C GLN A 340 -25.97 59.74 6.31
N GLU A 341 -25.50 59.60 7.55
CA GLU A 341 -24.39 58.69 7.89
C GLU A 341 -24.79 57.21 7.77
N THR A 342 -26.03 56.88 8.16
CA THR A 342 -26.55 55.51 8.07
C THR A 342 -26.81 55.11 6.63
N CYS A 343 -27.38 56.01 5.83
CA CYS A 343 -27.88 55.70 4.49
C CYS A 343 -26.92 56.03 3.36
N CYS A 344 -25.94 56.91 3.60
CA CYS A 344 -24.99 57.33 2.60
C CYS A 344 -23.56 56.95 2.99
N ALA A 345 -22.74 56.70 1.98
CA ALA A 345 -21.32 56.46 2.09
C ALA A 345 -20.56 57.56 1.34
N ALA A 346 -19.41 57.94 1.89
CA ALA A 346 -18.41 58.65 1.12
C ALA A 346 -17.93 57.75 -0.03
N PRO A 347 -17.55 58.32 -1.19
CA PRO A 347 -16.96 57.55 -2.27
C PRO A 347 -15.69 56.86 -1.79
N GLY A 348 -15.67 55.53 -1.91
CA GLY A 348 -14.44 54.75 -1.78
C GLY A 348 -13.56 54.93 -3.01
N CYS A 349 -12.28 54.56 -2.89
CA CYS A 349 -11.33 54.68 -3.99
C CYS A 349 -11.78 53.95 -5.26
N ASP A 350 -12.55 52.85 -5.16
CA ASP A 350 -13.09 52.13 -6.33
C ASP A 350 -13.91 52.98 -7.29
N SER A 351 -14.48 54.09 -6.80
CA SER A 351 -15.29 55.02 -7.61
C SER A 351 -14.49 56.16 -8.24
N LEU A 352 -13.21 56.32 -7.88
CA LEU A 352 -12.32 57.35 -8.41
C LEU A 352 -11.60 56.84 -9.68
N VAL A 353 -11.73 57.59 -10.77
CA VAL A 353 -10.97 57.35 -11.99
C VAL A 353 -9.63 58.08 -11.85
N CYS A 354 -8.53 57.33 -11.92
CA CYS A 354 -7.20 57.90 -11.81
C CYS A 354 -6.70 58.47 -13.14
N GLU A 355 -6.10 59.67 -13.10
CA GLU A 355 -5.54 60.36 -14.27
C GLU A 355 -4.12 59.86 -14.62
N SER A 356 -3.60 60.31 -15.77
CA SER A 356 -2.44 59.73 -16.44
C SER A 356 -1.11 59.81 -15.68
N ASP A 357 -0.96 60.69 -14.68
CA ASP A 357 0.23 60.78 -13.84
C ASP A 357 0.23 59.77 -12.68
N ARG A 358 -0.93 59.18 -12.36
CA ARG A 358 -1.13 58.19 -11.30
C ARG A 358 -2.18 57.13 -11.66
N PRO A 359 -1.99 56.34 -12.73
CA PRO A 359 -3.05 55.54 -13.33
C PRO A 359 -3.56 54.38 -12.45
N VAL A 360 -2.89 54.08 -11.34
CA VAL A 360 -3.20 52.92 -10.51
C VAL A 360 -4.10 53.32 -9.36
N ASN A 361 -5.31 52.78 -9.35
CA ASN A 361 -6.24 52.87 -8.24
C ASN A 361 -5.89 51.84 -7.16
N LYS A 362 -5.68 52.28 -5.92
CA LYS A 362 -5.38 51.42 -4.75
C LYS A 362 -6.57 50.53 -4.34
N GLY A 363 -7.77 50.79 -4.86
CA GLY A 363 -9.00 50.08 -4.56
C GLY A 363 -9.54 50.35 -3.15
N ASN A 364 -10.64 49.68 -2.78
CA ASN A 364 -11.36 49.85 -1.52
C ASN A 364 -10.54 49.58 -0.24
N SER A 365 -9.35 48.99 -0.37
CA SER A 365 -8.43 48.76 0.75
C SER A 365 -7.58 49.98 1.12
N ALA A 366 -7.63 51.07 0.34
CA ALA A 366 -6.91 52.30 0.65
C ALA A 366 -7.52 52.99 1.88
N ALA A 367 -6.68 53.26 2.88
CA ALA A 367 -7.08 54.06 4.03
C ALA A 367 -7.15 55.54 3.62
N CYS A 368 -8.35 56.10 3.59
CA CYS A 368 -8.58 57.51 3.29
C CYS A 368 -8.49 58.35 4.57
N GLN A 369 -7.67 59.41 4.54
CA GLN A 369 -7.42 60.21 5.73
C GLN A 369 -8.69 61.03 6.09
N GLY A 370 -9.31 60.72 7.22
CA GLY A 370 -10.57 61.37 7.63
C GLY A 370 -11.84 60.85 6.92
N GLY A 371 -11.78 59.67 6.30
CA GLY A 371 -12.96 59.02 5.70
C GLY A 371 -13.43 59.61 4.37
N ILE A 372 -12.74 60.63 3.85
CA ILE A 372 -12.94 61.19 2.51
C ILE A 372 -11.73 60.81 1.68
N CYS A 373 -11.96 60.07 0.61
CA CYS A 373 -10.92 59.64 -0.30
C CYS A 373 -10.60 60.75 -1.31
N THR A 374 -9.38 61.30 -1.26
CA THR A 374 -8.88 62.22 -2.27
C THR A 374 -8.17 61.46 -3.39
N PHE A 375 -7.88 62.15 -4.49
CA PHE A 375 -7.07 61.60 -5.58
C PHE A 375 -5.70 61.12 -5.08
N ASP A 376 -5.09 61.82 -4.13
CA ASP A 376 -3.80 61.43 -3.53
C ASP A 376 -3.91 60.17 -2.65
N ASP A 377 -5.05 59.98 -1.98
CA ASP A 377 -5.30 58.80 -1.17
C ASP A 377 -5.48 57.55 -2.04
N CYS A 378 -6.11 57.70 -3.21
CA CYS A 378 -6.56 56.57 -4.03
C CYS A 378 -5.65 56.24 -5.21
N CYS A 379 -4.95 57.21 -5.77
CA CYS A 379 -4.20 57.04 -7.00
C CYS A 379 -2.70 57.05 -6.69
N ILE A 380 -1.97 56.06 -7.22
CA ILE A 380 -0.51 55.99 -7.16
C ILE A 380 0.08 55.97 -8.56
N SER A 381 1.30 56.48 -8.65
CA SER A 381 2.12 56.31 -9.85
C SER A 381 2.38 54.83 -10.09
N ALA A 382 2.27 54.40 -11.35
CA ALA A 382 2.56 53.02 -11.73
C ALA A 382 4.01 52.69 -11.38
N PRO A 383 4.30 51.59 -10.66
CA PRO A 383 5.66 51.20 -10.40
C PRO A 383 6.36 50.84 -11.71
N ALA A 384 7.62 51.30 -11.85
CA ALA A 384 8.48 50.92 -12.96
C ALA A 384 9.18 49.60 -12.66
N CYS A 385 9.48 48.81 -13.70
CA CYS A 385 10.17 47.52 -13.58
C CYS A 385 11.62 47.60 -13.05
N GLU A 386 12.15 48.80 -12.82
CA GLU A 386 13.49 49.03 -12.27
C GLU A 386 13.66 48.50 -10.84
N THR A 387 12.60 48.53 -10.03
CA THR A 387 12.64 48.03 -8.66
C THR A 387 12.33 46.52 -8.56
N PHE A 388 11.94 45.88 -9.67
CA PHE A 388 11.55 44.49 -9.70
C PHE A 388 12.76 43.57 -9.88
N THR A 389 13.04 42.72 -8.87
CA THR A 389 14.14 41.74 -8.94
C THR A 389 13.68 40.47 -9.64
N CYS A 390 14.19 40.24 -10.85
CA CYS A 390 13.92 39.03 -11.63
C CYS A 390 14.68 37.82 -11.08
N LYS A 391 13.95 36.73 -10.80
CA LYS A 391 14.52 35.44 -10.35
C LYS A 391 14.63 34.46 -11.52
N PRO A 392 15.53 33.47 -11.46
CA PRO A 392 15.58 32.40 -12.46
C PRO A 392 14.20 31.74 -12.63
N PRO A 393 13.78 31.39 -13.87
CA PRO A 393 14.60 31.29 -15.08
C PRO A 393 14.72 32.57 -15.94
N THR A 394 14.15 33.72 -15.55
CA THR A 394 14.10 34.94 -16.38
C THR A 394 14.91 36.11 -15.79
N PRO A 395 16.25 36.06 -15.70
CA PRO A 395 17.04 37.00 -14.88
C PRO A 395 17.14 38.44 -15.41
N VAL A 396 16.58 38.77 -16.58
CA VAL A 396 16.77 40.08 -17.23
C VAL A 396 15.56 40.98 -16.98
N SER A 397 15.74 42.13 -16.32
CA SER A 397 14.70 43.15 -16.19
C SER A 397 14.50 43.92 -17.50
N LYS A 398 13.25 44.28 -17.83
CA LYS A 398 12.89 45.14 -18.98
C LYS A 398 13.28 46.62 -18.79
N GLY A 399 13.76 47.01 -17.60
CA GLY A 399 14.26 48.36 -17.32
C GLY A 399 13.18 49.40 -16.99
N SER A 400 13.62 50.63 -16.75
CA SER A 400 12.78 51.75 -16.26
C SER A 400 11.73 52.25 -17.25
N GLY A 401 11.80 51.84 -18.52
CA GLY A 401 10.83 52.21 -19.56
C GLY A 401 9.53 51.38 -19.56
N VAL A 402 9.40 50.37 -18.71
CA VAL A 402 8.20 49.52 -18.61
C VAL A 402 7.47 49.79 -17.29
N LEU A 403 6.22 50.25 -17.40
CA LEU A 403 5.33 50.55 -16.27
C LEU A 403 4.37 49.38 -16.03
N CYS A 404 4.07 49.11 -14.76
CA CYS A 404 3.16 48.05 -14.35
C CYS A 404 1.73 48.61 -14.26
N GLU A 405 0.94 48.42 -15.31
CA GLU A 405 -0.41 49.01 -15.47
C GLU A 405 -1.38 48.64 -14.33
N THR A 406 -1.21 47.48 -13.70
CA THR A 406 -2.06 46.98 -12.62
C THR A 406 -1.56 47.32 -11.22
N GLY A 407 -0.58 48.22 -11.09
CA GLY A 407 0.01 48.60 -9.80
C GLY A 407 0.91 47.55 -9.15
N THR A 408 0.97 46.36 -9.74
CA THR A 408 1.83 45.26 -9.29
C THR A 408 2.67 44.78 -10.47
N CYS A 409 3.98 44.84 -10.30
CA CYS A 409 4.92 44.29 -11.27
C CYS A 409 4.98 42.77 -11.10
N THR A 410 4.65 42.03 -12.13
CA THR A 410 4.83 40.57 -12.16
C THR A 410 6.10 40.20 -12.95
N PRO A 411 6.66 38.98 -12.74
CA PRO A 411 7.78 38.52 -13.55
C PRO A 411 7.49 38.51 -15.06
N GLU A 412 6.25 38.26 -15.47
CA GLU A 412 5.85 38.25 -16.90
C GLU A 412 5.90 39.66 -17.51
N ILE A 413 5.51 40.66 -16.72
CA ILE A 413 5.51 42.06 -17.13
C ILE A 413 6.94 42.60 -17.13
N CYS A 414 7.73 42.32 -16.09
CA CYS A 414 9.01 42.98 -15.87
C CYS A 414 10.25 42.19 -16.25
N CYS A 415 10.14 40.88 -16.46
CA CYS A 415 11.28 40.03 -16.77
C CYS A 415 11.21 39.51 -18.20
N LEU A 416 12.38 39.39 -18.83
CA LEU A 416 12.57 38.73 -20.10
C LEU A 416 13.30 37.41 -19.85
N ALA A 417 12.88 36.38 -20.59
CA ALA A 417 13.67 35.17 -20.73
C ALA A 417 14.98 35.52 -21.45
N PRO A 418 16.11 34.92 -21.02
CA PRO A 418 17.40 35.18 -21.65
C PRO A 418 17.34 34.71 -23.10
N THR A 419 17.60 35.62 -24.04
CA THR A 419 17.83 35.24 -25.44
C THR A 419 19.27 34.77 -25.58
N CYS A 420 19.49 33.72 -26.39
CA CYS A 420 20.82 33.10 -26.55
C CYS A 420 21.88 34.03 -27.18
N GLU A 421 21.50 35.24 -27.61
CA GLU A 421 22.40 36.24 -28.23
C GLU A 421 23.53 36.71 -27.29
N LYS A 422 23.37 36.54 -25.97
CA LYS A 422 24.39 36.94 -24.98
C LYS A 422 25.21 35.78 -24.41
N PHE A 423 24.96 34.53 -24.83
CA PHE A 423 25.65 33.36 -24.27
C PHE A 423 26.90 33.02 -25.09
N SER A 424 28.09 33.25 -24.53
CA SER A 424 29.35 32.79 -25.11
C SER A 424 29.66 31.37 -24.63
N CYS A 425 29.49 30.37 -25.49
CA CYS A 425 29.83 28.98 -25.18
C CYS A 425 31.34 28.74 -25.34
N THR A 426 31.98 28.15 -24.32
CA THR A 426 33.44 27.94 -24.25
C THR A 426 33.93 26.63 -24.87
N PHE A 427 33.05 25.81 -25.46
CA PHE A 427 33.39 24.52 -26.07
C PHE A 427 33.32 24.56 -27.60
N PRO A 428 34.12 23.75 -28.33
CA PRO A 428 34.36 23.90 -29.77
C PRO A 428 33.21 23.50 -30.71
N THR A 429 32.04 23.08 -30.21
CA THR A 429 30.87 22.81 -31.06
C THR A 429 29.52 23.17 -30.42
N PRO A 430 29.11 24.46 -30.44
CA PRO A 430 27.71 24.84 -30.24
C PRO A 430 27.16 25.47 -31.52
N VAL A 431 26.11 24.89 -32.07
CA VAL A 431 25.34 25.52 -33.14
C VAL A 431 24.51 26.63 -32.50
N HIS A 432 24.84 27.89 -32.79
CA HIS A 432 24.03 29.04 -32.40
C HIS A 432 22.66 28.91 -33.08
N LYS A 433 21.58 28.69 -32.32
CA LYS A 433 20.24 28.43 -32.88
C LYS A 433 19.57 29.65 -33.56
N GLY A 434 20.30 30.76 -33.70
CA GLY A 434 19.82 31.99 -34.34
C GLY A 434 19.14 32.95 -33.37
N SER A 435 19.05 34.22 -33.79
CA SER A 435 18.35 35.29 -33.07
C SER A 435 16.87 34.93 -32.83
N GLY A 436 16.38 35.15 -31.61
CA GLY A 436 14.97 34.90 -31.25
C GLY A 436 14.64 33.50 -30.70
N VAL A 437 15.63 32.62 -30.51
CA VAL A 437 15.42 31.33 -29.83
C VAL A 437 15.62 31.50 -28.32
N LEU A 438 14.61 31.09 -27.55
CA LEU A 438 14.66 31.04 -26.09
C LEU A 438 15.72 30.03 -25.64
N CYS A 439 16.67 30.51 -24.83
CA CYS A 439 17.46 29.70 -23.93
C CYS A 439 16.62 29.45 -22.66
#